data_AF-F2K1G1-F1
#
_entry.id   AF-F2K1G1-F1
#
_cell.length_a   1.000
_cell.length_b   1.000
_cell.length_c   1.000
_cell.angle_alpha   90.00
_cell.angle_beta   90.00
_cell.angle_gamma   90.00
#
_symmetry.space_group_name_H-M   'P 1'
#
loop_
_entity.id
_entity.type
_entity.pdbx_description
1 polymer ?
#
loop_
_entity_poly.entity_id
_entity_poly.type
_entity_poly.pdbx_seq_one_letter_code
_entity_poly.pdbx_strand_id
1 'polypeptide(L)' 'MTTKIDEQLTDVDEVISGGEKRVRKGDREIEYRSIDELERIEKRLQRKKRRSRPLHAVTTSVNRGF' A
#
# COMPACT_ATOMS: atom_id res chain seq x y z
N MET A 1 13.90 3.93 -5.13
CA MET A 1 12.65 4.41 -5.77
C MET A 1 11.50 4.09 -4.84
N THR A 2 11.01 5.09 -4.11
CA THR A 2 9.72 4.99 -3.42
C THR A 2 8.62 4.88 -4.47
N THR A 3 7.72 3.92 -4.32
CA THR A 3 6.59 3.80 -5.23
C THR A 3 5.51 4.79 -4.84
N LYS A 4 4.69 5.25 -5.79
CA LYS A 4 3.50 6.08 -5.51
C LYS A 4 2.53 5.44 -4.49
N ILE A 5 2.68 4.13 -4.22
CA ILE A 5 1.91 3.39 -3.23
C ILE A 5 2.53 3.57 -1.83
N ASP A 6 3.86 3.67 -1.72
CA ASP A 6 4.55 3.89 -0.45
C ASP A 6 4.21 5.27 0.12
N GLU A 7 4.28 6.31 -0.70
CA GLU A 7 3.92 7.69 -0.31
C GLU A 7 2.47 7.77 0.18
N GLN A 8 1.53 7.17 -0.57
CA GLN A 8 0.12 7.10 -0.18
C GLN A 8 -0.13 6.30 1.09
N LEU A 9 0.74 5.34 1.42
CA LEU A 9 0.59 4.54 2.64
C LEU A 9 1.00 5.38 3.85
N THR A 10 2.10 6.10 3.74
CA THR A 10 2.59 7.01 4.79
C THR A 10 1.59 8.13 5.07
N ASP A 11 1.06 8.79 4.03
CA ASP A 11 0.08 9.87 4.19
C ASP A 11 -1.20 9.41 4.92
N VAL A 12 -1.65 8.18 4.65
CA VAL A 12 -2.84 7.61 5.30
C VAL A 12 -2.53 7.20 6.75
N ASP A 13 -1.36 6.62 7.00
CA ASP A 13 -0.93 6.18 8.33
C ASP A 13 -0.74 7.36 9.30
N GLU A 14 -0.17 8.48 8.82
CA GLU A 14 -0.04 9.71 9.61
C GLU A 14 -1.41 10.29 10.00
N VAL A 15 -2.37 10.30 9.06
CA VAL A 15 -3.72 10.82 9.30
C VAL A 15 -4.50 9.95 10.27
N ILE A 16 -4.40 8.61 10.15
CA ILE A 16 -4.99 7.68 11.12
C ILE A 16 -4.36 7.88 12.50
N SER A 17 -3.03 8.01 12.58
CA SER A 17 -2.30 8.21 13.84
C SER A 17 -2.66 9.54 14.51
N GLY A 18 -2.95 10.58 13.72
CA GLY A 18 -3.44 11.88 14.19
C GLY A 18 -4.92 11.91 14.59
N GLY A 19 -5.68 10.84 14.30
CA GLY A 19 -7.13 10.81 14.51
C GLY A 19 -7.90 11.71 13.55
N GLU A 20 -7.28 12.11 12.44
CA GLU A 20 -7.87 12.99 11.45
C GLU A 20 -8.61 12.18 10.36
N LYS A 21 -9.52 12.85 9.64
CA LYS A 21 -10.30 12.25 8.55
C LYS A 21 -9.90 12.75 7.17
N ARG A 22 -8.86 13.59 7.08
CA ARG A 22 -8.48 14.28 5.85
C ARG A 22 -7.09 13.84 5.43
N VAL A 23 -6.98 13.32 4.22
CA VAL A 23 -5.68 12.94 3.64
C VAL A 23 -5.36 13.89 2.51
N ARG A 24 -4.18 14.50 2.56
CA ARG A 24 -3.66 15.30 1.47
C ARG A 24 -2.93 14.38 0.49
N LYS A 25 -3.37 14.39 -0.76
CA LYS A 25 -2.81 13.58 -1.84
C LYS A 25 -2.35 14.51 -2.97
N GLY A 26 -1.08 14.91 -2.90
CA GLY A 26 -0.51 15.91 -3.81
C GLY A 26 -1.28 17.24 -3.71
N ASP A 27 -1.94 17.63 -4.80
CA ASP A 27 -2.71 18.87 -4.90
C ASP A 27 -4.18 18.75 -4.47
N ARG A 28 -4.61 17.58 -3.97
CA ARG A 28 -6.01 17.35 -3.56
C ARG A 28 -6.10 16.96 -2.10
N GLU A 29 -7.08 17.50 -1.40
CA GLU A 29 -7.47 17.08 -0.06
C GLU A 29 -8.71 16.20 -0.17
N ILE A 30 -8.68 15.03 0.48
CA ILE A 30 -9.77 14.06 0.48
C ILE A 30 -10.26 13.90 1.92
N GLU A 31 -11.52 14.24 2.16
CA GLU A 31 -12.18 14.00 3.45
C GLU A 31 -12.94 12.67 3.42
N TYR A 32 -12.66 11.82 4.40
CA TYR A 32 -13.28 10.51 4.57
C TYR A 32 -14.39 10.56 5.63
N ARG A 33 -15.34 9.63 5.54
CA ARG A 33 -16.51 9.61 6.44
C ARG A 33 -16.11 9.22 7.86
N SER A 34 -15.16 8.29 8.00
CA SER A 34 -14.68 7.78 9.28
C SER A 34 -13.24 7.28 9.23
N ILE A 35 -12.63 7.11 10.40
CA ILE A 35 -11.30 6.50 10.54
C ILE A 35 -11.32 5.04 10.06
N ASP A 36 -12.42 4.29 10.30
CA ASP A 36 -12.56 2.91 9.78
C ASP A 36 -12.53 2.82 8.24
N GLU A 37 -12.90 3.89 7.54
CA GLU A 37 -12.77 3.97 6.09
C GLU A 37 -11.31 4.12 5.68
N LEU A 38 -10.55 4.95 6.40
CA LEU A 38 -9.10 5.11 6.23
C LEU A 38 -8.36 3.80 6.47
N GLU A 39 -8.65 3.08 7.56
CA GLU A 39 -8.03 1.77 7.84
C GLU A 39 -8.30 0.74 6.73
N ARG A 40 -9.52 0.75 6.16
CA ARG A 40 -9.86 -0.13 5.04
C ARG A 40 -9.05 0.19 3.79
N ILE A 41 -8.81 1.47 3.54
CA ILE A 41 -7.98 1.94 2.42
C ILE A 41 -6.52 1.56 2.66
N GLU A 42 -6.01 1.77 3.86
CA GLU A 42 -4.66 1.42 4.27
C GLU A 42 -4.38 -0.08 4.04
N LYS A 43 -5.26 -0.97 4.57
CA LYS A 43 -5.19 -2.42 4.35
C LYS A 43 -5.24 -2.78 2.86
N ARG A 44 -6.03 -2.06 2.05
CA ARG A 44 -6.13 -2.29 0.60
C ARG A 44 -4.83 -1.89 -0.11
N LEU A 45 -4.22 -0.77 0.26
CA LEU A 45 -2.94 -0.30 -0.29
C LEU A 45 -1.81 -1.26 0.07
N GLN A 46 -1.75 -1.73 1.32
CA GLN A 46 -0.77 -2.74 1.76
C GLN A 46 -0.88 -4.03 0.94
N ARG A 47 -2.10 -4.53 0.71
CA ARG A 47 -2.34 -5.71 -0.14
C ARG A 47 -1.88 -5.49 -1.59
N LYS A 48 -2.11 -4.28 -2.14
CA LYS A 48 -1.68 -3.92 -3.48
C LYS A 48 -0.15 -3.88 -3.59
N LYS A 49 0.54 -3.31 -2.59
CA LYS A 49 2.00 -3.31 -2.47
C LYS A 49 2.57 -4.73 -2.42
N ARG A 50 1.92 -5.65 -1.69
CA ARG A 50 2.32 -7.07 -1.65
C ARG A 50 2.14 -7.76 -3.00
N ARG A 51 1.04 -7.50 -3.71
CA ARG A 51 0.76 -8.07 -5.04
C ARG A 51 1.61 -7.48 -6.17
N SER A 52 2.10 -6.25 -6.03
CA SER A 52 2.96 -5.61 -7.03
C SER A 52 4.41 -6.06 -6.97
N ARG A 53 4.80 -6.90 -5.99
CA ARG A 53 6.08 -7.60 -6.05
C ARG A 53 6.02 -8.60 -7.21
N PRO A 54 6.86 -8.46 -8.25
CA PRO A 54 6.88 -9.45 -9.31
C PRO A 54 7.23 -10.81 -8.72
N LEU A 55 6.49 -11.85 -9.13
CA LEU A 55 6.83 -13.26 -8.91
C LEU A 55 8.10 -13.59 -9.70
N HIS A 56 9.23 -12.98 -9.38
CA HIS A 56 10.49 -13.33 -10.03
C HIS A 56 11.13 -14.54 -9.32
N ALA A 57 11.23 -15.60 -10.11
CA ALA A 57 12.11 -16.77 -9.98
C ALA A 57 11.75 -17.85 -8.97
N VAL A 58 10.63 -18.56 -9.19
CA VAL A 58 10.64 -20.01 -8.93
C VAL A 58 11.22 -20.68 -10.19
N THR A 59 12.54 -20.58 -10.37
CA THR A 59 13.24 -21.53 -11.26
C THR A 59 13.32 -22.84 -10.50
N THR A 60 12.31 -23.70 -10.63
CA THR A 60 12.48 -25.11 -10.31
C THR A 60 13.47 -25.69 -11.30
N SER A 61 14.75 -25.64 -10.96
CA SER A 61 15.80 -26.41 -11.61
C SER A 61 15.53 -27.89 -11.33
N VAL A 62 14.80 -28.54 -12.24
CA VAL A 62 14.64 -29.99 -12.22
C VAL A 62 15.98 -30.58 -12.67
N ASN A 63 16.80 -30.97 -11.70
CA ASN A 63 17.96 -31.82 -11.94
C ASN A 63 17.46 -33.17 -12.49
N ARG A 64 17.47 -33.34 -13.81
CA ARG A 64 17.43 -34.68 -14.42
C ARG A 64 18.87 -35.19 -14.36
N GLY A 65 19.11 -36.09 -13.40
CA GLY A 65 20.41 -36.70 -13.14
C GLY A 65 21.09 -37.21 -14.42
N PHE A 66 22.41 -37.06 -14.42
CA PHE A 66 23.35 -37.57 -15.41
C PHE A 66 23.51 -39.08 -15.29
#